data_AF-E6MYA8-F1
#
_entry.id   AF-E6MYA8-F1
#
_cell.length_a   1.000
_cell.length_b   1.000
_cell.length_c   1.000
_cell.angle_alpha   90.00
_cell.angle_beta   90.00
_cell.angle_gamma   90.00
#
_symmetry.space_group_name_H-M   'P 1'
#
loop_
_entity.id
_entity.type
_entity.pdbx_description
1 polymer ?
#
loop_
_entity_poly.entity_id
_entity_poly.type
_entity_poly.pdbx_seq_one_letter_code
_entity_poly.pdbx_strand_id
1 'polypeptide(L)' 'MIKDISIPIPPLPEQEKIVAILDKFDTLTHSISEGLPYEIALRRKQYEYYRGQLLSFPKAA' A
#
# COMPACT_ATOMS: atom_id res chain seq x y z
N MET A 1 3.16 -3.96 -33.09
CA MET A 1 1.73 -3.59 -33.22
C MET A 1 1.00 -4.18 -32.02
N ILE A 2 0.31 -3.37 -31.20
CA ILE A 2 -0.42 -3.85 -30.01
C ILE A 2 -1.68 -4.65 -30.40
N LYS A 3 -2.17 -4.46 -31.64
CA LYS A 3 -3.41 -5.04 -32.17
C LYS A 3 -3.38 -6.56 -32.41
N ASP A 4 -2.20 -7.16 -32.53
CA ASP A 4 -2.06 -8.58 -32.89
C ASP A 4 -1.92 -9.51 -31.67
N ILE A 5 -2.05 -8.97 -30.45
CA ILE A 5 -1.98 -9.75 -29.21
C ILE A 5 -3.36 -10.35 -28.93
N SER A 6 -3.46 -11.68 -29.01
CA SER A 6 -4.65 -12.40 -28.57
C SER A 6 -4.69 -12.49 -27.05
N ILE A 7 -5.75 -11.99 -26.44
CA ILE A 7 -5.96 -12.02 -24.98
C ILE A 7 -7.16 -12.92 -24.69
N PRO A 8 -7.07 -13.86 -23.72
CA PRO A 8 -8.22 -14.66 -23.32
C PRO A 8 -9.26 -13.78 -22.63
N ILE A 9 -10.53 -13.91 -23.04
CA ILE A 9 -11.66 -13.20 -22.46
C ILE A 9 -12.59 -14.25 -21.82
N PRO A 10 -12.54 -14.46 -20.50
CA PRO A 10 -13.41 -15.41 -19.81
C PRO A 10 -14.85 -14.87 -19.72
N PRO A 11 -15.84 -15.66 -19.26
CA PRO A 11 -17.20 -15.18 -19.01
C PRO A 11 -17.25 -14.01 -18.01
N LEU A 12 -18.23 -13.11 -18.16
CA LEU A 12 -18.37 -11.92 -17.29
C LEU A 12 -18.33 -12.22 -15.77
N PRO A 13 -19.00 -13.27 -15.25
CA PRO A 13 -18.94 -13.57 -13.81
C PRO A 13 -17.54 -13.95 -13.32
N GLU A 14 -16.68 -14.48 -14.19
CA GLU A 14 -15.30 -14.79 -13.86
C GLU A 14 -14.44 -13.52 -13.92
N GLN A 15 -14.66 -12.65 -14.91
CA GLN A 15 -13.98 -11.36 -15.01
C GLN A 15 -14.20 -10.51 -13.75
N GLU A 16 -15.45 -10.42 -13.27
CA GLU A 16 -15.81 -9.68 -12.05
C GLU A 16 -15.10 -10.23 -10.81
N LYS A 17 -15.00 -11.55 -10.68
CA LYS A 17 -14.27 -12.18 -9.57
C LYS A 17 -12.78 -11.90 -9.66
N ILE A 18 -12.20 -11.99 -10.85
CA ILE A 18 -10.77 -11.74 -11.08
C ILE A 18 -10.45 -10.28 -10.73
N VAL A 19 -11.22 -9.32 -11.25
CA VAL A 19 -10.96 -7.89 -10.99
C VAL A 19 -11.13 -7.55 -9.52
N ALA A 20 -12.14 -8.07 -8.84
CA ALA A 20 -12.34 -7.82 -7.40
C ALA A 20 -11.15 -8.31 -6.54
N ILE A 21 -10.54 -9.43 -6.92
CA ILE A 21 -9.34 -9.95 -6.23
C ILE A 21 -8.15 -9.05 -6.52
N LEU A 22 -7.92 -8.70 -7.79
CA LEU A 22 -6.79 -7.88 -8.21
C LEU A 22 -6.86 -6.46 -7.63
N ASP A 23 -8.03 -5.83 -7.63
CA ASP A 23 -8.26 -4.51 -7.05
C ASP A 23 -7.95 -4.50 -5.55
N LYS A 24 -8.31 -5.58 -4.84
CA LYS A 24 -7.98 -5.71 -3.41
C LYS A 24 -6.48 -5.81 -3.20
N PHE A 25 -5.77 -6.60 -4.01
CA PHE A 25 -4.31 -6.70 -3.91
C PHE A 25 -3.62 -5.39 -4.26
N ASP A 26 -4.08 -4.70 -5.31
CA ASP A 26 -3.53 -3.41 -5.72
C ASP A 26 -3.72 -2.36 -4.63
N THR A 27 -4.93 -2.26 -4.08
CA THR A 27 -5.24 -1.34 -2.96
C THR A 27 -4.33 -1.62 -1.76
N LEU A 28 -4.12 -2.88 -1.40
CA LEU A 28 -3.27 -3.25 -0.27
C LEU A 28 -1.79 -2.91 -0.47
N THR A 29 -1.29 -2.97 -1.71
CA THR A 29 0.15 -2.90 -2.00
C THR A 29 0.61 -1.54 -2.50
N HIS A 30 -0.25 -0.81 -3.22
CA HIS A 30 0.13 0.44 -3.90
C HIS A 30 -0.63 1.68 -3.41
N SER A 31 -1.74 1.52 -2.67
CA SER A 31 -2.48 2.69 -2.19
C SER A 31 -1.63 3.53 -1.24
N ILE A 32 -1.69 4.85 -1.42
CA ILE A 32 -1.00 5.81 -0.54
C ILE A 32 -1.88 6.29 0.61
N SER A 33 -3.20 6.07 0.50
CA SER A 33 -4.20 6.44 1.51
C SER A 33 -4.63 5.26 2.37
N GLU A 34 -4.40 4.04 1.89
CA GLU A 34 -4.73 2.77 2.55
C GLU A 34 -3.60 1.76 2.32
N GLY A 35 -3.68 0.57 2.91
CA GLY A 35 -2.70 -0.49 2.66
C GLY A 35 -1.30 -0.23 3.24
N LEU A 36 -0.32 -0.99 2.73
CA LEU A 36 1.03 -1.05 3.27
C LEU A 36 1.79 0.28 3.20
N PRO A 37 1.77 1.04 2.07
CA PRO A 37 2.51 2.30 2.01
C PRO A 37 2.02 3.31 3.05
N TYR A 38 0.70 3.39 3.26
CA TYR A 38 0.10 4.26 4.27
C TYR A 38 0.51 3.86 5.69
N GLU A 39 0.43 2.55 6.02
CA GLU A 39 0.85 2.07 7.34
C GLU A 39 2.34 2.32 7.60
N ILE A 40 3.21 2.05 6.63
CA ILE A 40 4.65 2.30 6.75
C ILE A 40 4.92 3.78 7.05
N ALA A 41 4.24 4.70 6.36
CA ALA A 41 4.38 6.13 6.59
C ALA A 41 3.97 6.52 8.02
N LEU A 42 2.85 5.99 8.52
CA LEU A 42 2.41 6.22 9.90
C LEU A 42 3.39 5.65 10.93
N ARG A 43 3.89 4.43 10.71
CA ARG A 43 4.88 3.79 11.60
C ARG A 43 6.20 4.54 11.64
N ARG A 44 6.65 5.11 10.52
CA ARG A 44 7.83 5.99 10.49
C ARG A 44 7.62 7.25 11.32
N LYS A 45 6.48 7.93 11.16
CA LYS A 45 6.14 9.11 11.99
C LYS A 45 6.11 8.77 13.47
N GLN A 46 5.48 7.65 13.82
CA GLN A 46 5.42 7.15 15.19
C GLN A 46 6.82 6.89 15.75
N TYR A 47 7.67 6.19 14.99
CA TYR A 47 9.04 5.91 15.37
C TYR A 47 9.86 7.19 15.60
N GLU A 48 9.79 8.16 14.69
CA GLU A 48 10.50 9.43 14.80
C GLU A 48 10.08 10.22 16.06
N TYR A 49 8.78 10.26 16.34
CA TYR A 49 8.23 10.92 17.51
C TYR A 49 8.77 10.31 18.82
N TYR A 50 8.75 8.99 18.95
CA TYR A 50 9.25 8.32 20.15
C TYR A 50 10.78 8.34 20.26
N ARG A 51 11.49 8.22 19.12
CA ARG A 51 12.96 8.37 19.09
C ARG A 51 13.37 9.75 19.61
N GLY A 52 12.69 10.81 19.16
CA GLY A 52 12.95 12.18 19.61
C GLY A 52 12.74 12.35 21.11
N GLN A 53 11.68 11.78 21.67
CA GLN A 53 11.43 11.81 23.11
C GLN A 53 12.48 11.05 23.92
N LEU A 54 12.80 9.83 23.51
CA LEU A 54 13.78 8.98 24.22
C LEU A 54 15.18 9.60 24.23
N LEU A 55 15.56 10.28 23.15
CA LEU A 55 16.87 10.91 23.01
C LEU A 55 16.88 12.39 23.42
N SER A 56 15.77 12.90 23.96
CA SER A 56 15.69 14.23 24.54
C SER A 56 16.11 14.18 26.01
N PHE A 57 17.39 14.45 26.27
CA PHE A 57 17.90 14.55 27.64
C PHE A 57 17.72 15.96 28.19
N PRO A 58 17.34 16.12 29.48
CA PRO A 58 17.36 17.42 30.13
C PRO A 58 18.81 17.97 30.10
N LYS A 59 18.96 19.27 29.83
CA LYS A 59 20.27 19.92 29.90
C LYS A 59 20.82 19.75 31.32
N ALA A 60 22.07 19.29 31.42
CA ALA A 60 22.77 19.27 32.70
C ALA A 60 22.80 20.70 33.25
N ALA A 61 22.36 20.84 34.50
CA ALA A 61 22.34 22.11 35.23
C ALA A 61 23.76 22.60 35.54
#